data_AF-A0A524HBS0-F1
#
_entry.id   AF-A0A524HBS0-F1
#
_cell.length_a   1.000
_cell.length_b   1.000
_cell.length_c   1.000
_cell.angle_alpha   90.00
_cell.angle_beta   90.00
_cell.angle_gamma   90.00
#
_symmetry.space_group_name_H-M   'P 1'
#
loop_
_entity.id
_entity.type
_entity.pdbx_description
1 polymer ?
#
loop_
_entity_poly.entity_id
_entity_poly.type
_entity_poly.pdbx_seq_one_letter_code
_entity_poly.pdbx_strand_id
1 'polypeptide(L)'
;MNECPIGSKLTHFHSPTLRAIDANLDRAAEGLRVLEDVVRFCLNSTTISKHLKDLRHQLLETNRFSSIELLSARDSAGDVGRESKATKTQASDLSETVVANARRIEQSMRVLEELARLPDSCLDGVVFEKIRYAVYSVEKELVGKLVRQDKVCRLTCGRYIITDSIDDFPDALSSGDVIQLSPGASKRSDFWRRATEAGEQRKNTGTLFIIGEYIDIAVVIKADGVAIGGESLPPSVVRGLLDIDQLIGYAAESVTEALEAEASGVDYLLCPDTLKNVLANKINIPIVTPHLSESR
;
A
#
# COMPACT_ATOMS: atom_id res chain seq x y z
N MET A 1 12.62 -29.95 19.89
CA MET A 1 14.03 -30.36 19.75
C MET A 1 14.09 -31.47 18.73
N ASN A 2 14.30 -31.13 17.46
CA ASN A 2 14.81 -32.04 16.44
C ASN A 2 16.12 -31.39 15.99
N GLU A 3 17.21 -31.80 16.61
CA GLU A 3 18.54 -31.41 16.16
C GLU A 3 18.75 -32.02 14.78
N CYS A 4 18.98 -31.16 13.78
CA CYS A 4 19.54 -31.59 12.51
C CYS A 4 20.90 -32.24 12.84
N PRO A 5 21.18 -33.48 12.41
CA PRO A 5 22.37 -34.19 12.87
C PRO A 5 23.63 -33.44 12.44
N ILE A 6 24.31 -32.85 13.42
CA ILE A 6 25.63 -32.27 13.24
C ILE A 6 26.60 -33.45 13.15
N GLY A 7 26.89 -33.91 11.94
CA GLY A 7 27.98 -34.85 11.71
C GLY A 7 27.75 -35.80 10.54
N SER A 8 28.64 -35.69 9.54
CA SER A 8 29.08 -36.74 8.61
C SER A 8 28.45 -36.90 7.22
N LYS A 9 27.74 -35.92 6.64
CA LYS A 9 27.48 -35.90 5.19
C LYS A 9 27.54 -34.50 4.59
N LEU A 10 28.75 -34.08 4.20
CA LEU A 10 29.00 -33.04 3.19
C LEU A 10 28.55 -33.47 1.77
N THR A 11 27.74 -34.53 1.66
CA THR A 11 27.41 -35.18 0.40
C THR A 11 25.92 -35.51 0.37
N HIS A 12 25.26 -35.02 -0.69
CA HIS A 12 23.90 -35.35 -1.15
C HIS A 12 22.78 -34.33 -0.94
N PHE A 13 23.09 -33.04 -0.78
CA PHE A 13 22.34 -32.07 -1.59
C PHE A 13 23.05 -31.96 -2.94
N HIS A 14 22.35 -32.23 -4.04
CA HIS A 14 22.89 -32.00 -5.36
C HIS A 14 23.32 -30.52 -5.43
N SER A 15 24.59 -30.24 -5.73
CA SER A 15 25.13 -28.87 -5.90
C SER A 15 24.16 -27.92 -6.63
N PRO A 16 23.41 -28.36 -7.66
CA PRO A 16 22.34 -27.56 -8.28
C PRO A 16 21.20 -27.13 -7.36
N THR A 17 20.70 -27.99 -6.47
CA THR A 17 19.58 -27.64 -5.57
C THR A 17 20.02 -26.63 -4.52
N LEU A 18 21.22 -26.79 -3.95
CA LEU A 18 21.75 -25.82 -2.99
C LEU A 18 22.01 -24.46 -3.64
N ARG A 19 22.46 -24.47 -4.91
CA ARG A 19 22.59 -23.26 -5.75
C ARG A 19 21.25 -22.58 -5.98
N ALA A 20 20.18 -23.35 -6.23
CA ALA A 20 18.83 -22.81 -6.37
C ALA A 20 18.33 -22.20 -5.05
N ILE A 21 18.65 -22.80 -3.90
CA ILE A 21 18.31 -22.26 -2.58
C ILE A 21 19.03 -20.92 -2.35
N ASP A 22 20.35 -20.87 -2.53
CA ASP A 22 21.18 -19.66 -2.43
C ASP A 22 20.60 -18.52 -3.27
N ALA A 23 20.36 -18.79 -4.56
CA ALA A 23 19.86 -17.76 -5.49
C ALA A 23 18.48 -17.21 -5.10
N ASN A 24 17.58 -18.03 -4.54
CA ASN A 24 16.25 -17.56 -4.13
C ASN A 24 16.25 -16.85 -2.77
N LEU A 25 17.11 -17.29 -1.83
CA LEU A 25 17.32 -16.57 -0.56
C LEU A 25 17.87 -15.16 -0.83
N ASP A 26 18.89 -15.03 -1.69
CA ASP A 26 19.48 -13.74 -2.04
C ASP A 26 18.47 -12.81 -2.72
N ARG A 27 17.77 -13.28 -3.76
CA ARG A 27 16.76 -12.48 -4.47
C ARG A 27 15.65 -11.98 -3.54
N ALA A 28 15.19 -12.83 -2.63
CA ALA A 28 14.17 -12.43 -1.67
C ALA A 28 14.71 -11.41 -0.66
N ALA A 29 15.93 -11.60 -0.14
CA ALA A 29 16.56 -10.68 0.79
C ALA A 29 16.79 -9.30 0.15
N GLU A 30 17.28 -9.25 -1.09
CA GLU A 30 17.44 -8.03 -1.88
C GLU A 30 16.10 -7.35 -2.15
N GLY A 31 15.08 -8.11 -2.59
CA GLY A 31 13.75 -7.57 -2.82
C GLY A 31 13.14 -6.95 -1.55
N LEU A 32 13.22 -7.66 -0.42
CA LEU A 32 12.76 -7.14 0.88
C LEU A 32 13.51 -5.87 1.27
N ARG A 33 14.82 -5.79 0.97
CA ARG A 33 15.63 -4.60 1.23
C ARG A 33 15.18 -3.42 0.36
N VAL A 34 14.87 -3.64 -0.92
CA VAL A 34 14.32 -2.60 -1.81
C VAL A 34 13.00 -2.06 -1.26
N LEU A 35 12.06 -2.94 -0.89
CA LEU A 35 10.80 -2.52 -0.30
C LEU A 35 11.02 -1.73 1.00
N GLU A 36 11.93 -2.19 1.86
CA GLU A 36 12.27 -1.53 3.12
C GLU A 36 12.78 -0.09 2.87
N ASP A 37 13.67 0.10 1.90
CA ASP A 37 14.23 1.41 1.59
C ASP A 37 13.20 2.36 0.96
N VAL A 38 12.31 1.87 0.08
CA VAL A 38 11.18 2.66 -0.42
C VAL A 38 10.31 3.15 0.74
N VAL A 39 9.99 2.26 1.67
CA VAL A 39 9.16 2.61 2.83
C VAL A 39 9.87 3.61 3.74
N ARG A 40 11.19 3.45 3.96
CA ARG A 40 11.97 4.33 4.83
C ARG A 40 12.15 5.72 4.25
N PHE A 41 12.50 5.82 2.96
CA PHE A 41 12.95 7.07 2.37
C PHE A 41 11.86 7.79 1.57
N CYS A 42 10.88 7.07 1.02
CA CYS A 42 9.81 7.67 0.22
C CYS A 42 8.50 7.81 1.01
N LEU A 43 8.19 6.85 1.88
CA LEU A 43 6.96 6.86 2.68
C LEU A 43 7.16 7.26 4.15
N ASN A 44 8.40 7.31 4.64
CA ASN A 44 8.75 7.60 6.04
C ASN A 44 7.98 6.77 7.08
N SER A 45 7.56 5.54 6.74
CA SER A 45 6.76 4.70 7.65
C SER A 45 7.63 3.80 8.51
N THR A 46 7.69 4.10 9.81
CA THR A 46 8.46 3.33 10.80
C THR A 46 7.89 1.93 11.02
N THR A 47 6.56 1.81 11.10
CA THR A 47 5.85 0.54 11.33
C THR A 47 6.11 -0.47 10.21
N ILE A 48 5.88 -0.06 8.97
CA ILE A 48 6.05 -0.94 7.80
C ILE A 48 7.53 -1.27 7.59
N SER A 49 8.42 -0.29 7.80
CA SER A 49 9.87 -0.51 7.68
C SER A 49 10.34 -1.57 8.68
N LYS A 50 9.87 -1.51 9.93
CA LYS A 50 10.16 -2.52 10.94
C LYS A 50 9.62 -3.89 10.52
N HIS A 51 8.39 -3.96 10.04
CA HIS A 51 7.81 -5.23 9.59
C HIS A 51 8.63 -5.89 8.47
N LEU A 52 9.03 -5.12 7.45
CA LEU A 52 9.90 -5.60 6.37
C LEU A 52 11.28 -6.05 6.86
N LYS A 53 11.87 -5.30 7.81
CA LYS A 53 13.11 -5.70 8.47
C LYS A 53 12.94 -7.04 9.20
N ASP A 54 11.86 -7.22 9.95
CA ASP A 54 11.58 -8.45 10.70
C ASP A 54 11.38 -9.64 9.75
N LEU A 55 10.66 -9.47 8.62
CA LEU A 55 10.54 -10.50 7.58
C LEU A 55 11.90 -10.89 7.00
N ARG A 56 12.78 -9.91 6.76
CA ARG A 56 14.14 -10.17 6.27
C ARG A 56 15.00 -10.91 7.30
N HIS A 57 14.89 -10.57 8.58
CA HIS A 57 15.57 -11.31 9.65
C HIS A 57 15.05 -12.75 9.74
N GLN A 58 13.72 -12.93 9.74
CA GLN A 58 13.10 -14.26 9.75
C GLN A 58 13.57 -15.13 8.58
N LEU A 59 13.66 -14.57 7.38
CA LEU A 59 14.18 -15.27 6.19
C LEU A 59 15.60 -15.79 6.42
N LEU A 60 16.49 -14.93 6.92
CA LEU A 60 17.90 -15.25 7.12
C LEU A 60 18.13 -16.22 8.29
N GLU A 61 17.35 -16.12 9.36
CA GLU A 61 17.45 -17.01 10.53
C GLU A 61 16.87 -18.40 10.27
N THR A 62 15.94 -18.52 9.32
CA THR A 62 15.36 -19.81 8.94
C THR A 62 16.33 -20.65 8.12
N ASN A 63 17.29 -20.01 7.46
CA ASN A 63 18.31 -20.67 6.67
C ASN A 63 19.18 -21.58 7.56
N ARG A 64 19.14 -22.89 7.28
CA ARG A 64 19.92 -23.92 8.01
C ARG A 64 21.29 -24.19 7.40
N PHE A 65 21.56 -23.63 6.23
CA PHE A 65 22.84 -23.75 5.55
C PHE A 65 23.80 -22.65 6.02
N SER A 66 25.07 -23.00 6.24
CA SER A 66 26.09 -22.00 6.52
C SER A 66 26.34 -21.12 5.28
N SER A 67 26.82 -19.90 5.51
CA SER A 67 27.23 -19.01 4.42
C SER A 67 28.29 -19.65 3.51
N ILE A 68 29.16 -20.51 4.07
CA ILE A 68 30.20 -21.20 3.30
C ILE A 68 29.58 -22.22 2.34
N GLU A 69 28.59 -23.00 2.79
CA GLU A 69 27.91 -24.00 1.95
C GLU A 69 27.18 -23.35 0.78
N LEU A 70 26.42 -22.27 1.04
CA LEU A 70 25.69 -21.54 0.01
C LEU A 70 26.64 -20.91 -1.02
N LEU A 71 27.69 -20.23 -0.55
CA LEU A 71 28.71 -19.65 -1.42
C LEU A 71 29.47 -20.71 -2.24
N SER A 72 29.73 -21.88 -1.67
CA SER A 72 30.43 -22.97 -2.35
C SER A 72 29.59 -23.60 -3.47
N ALA A 73 28.27 -23.53 -3.39
CA ALA A 73 27.38 -24.02 -4.43
C ALA A 73 27.14 -23.02 -5.57
N ARG A 74 27.47 -21.74 -5.35
CA ARG A 74 27.24 -20.65 -6.29
C ARG A 74 28.08 -20.83 -7.56
N ASP A 75 27.44 -20.64 -8.70
CA ASP A 75 28.08 -20.77 -10.02
C ASP A 75 27.47 -19.76 -11.00
N SER A 76 27.57 -18.47 -10.63
CA SER A 76 27.03 -17.40 -11.45
C SER A 76 27.66 -17.34 -12.85
N ALA A 77 28.84 -17.94 -13.04
CA ALA A 77 29.52 -17.97 -14.32
C ALA A 77 28.92 -19.02 -15.27
N GLY A 78 28.59 -20.21 -14.75
CA GLY A 78 27.96 -21.30 -15.49
C GLY A 78 26.42 -21.29 -15.48
N ASP A 79 25.79 -20.36 -14.77
CA ASP A 79 24.32 -20.28 -14.66
C ASP A 79 23.64 -20.06 -16.02
N VAL A 80 22.70 -20.95 -16.33
CA VAL A 80 21.86 -20.86 -17.53
C VAL A 80 21.01 -19.60 -17.44
N GLY A 81 21.02 -18.80 -18.51
CA GLY A 81 20.25 -17.55 -18.58
C GLY A 81 21.02 -16.29 -18.14
N ARG A 82 22.31 -16.41 -17.75
CA ARG A 82 23.19 -15.26 -17.44
C ARG A 82 23.23 -14.21 -18.55
N GLU A 83 23.33 -14.64 -19.80
CA GLU A 83 23.43 -13.75 -20.98
C GLU A 83 22.06 -13.37 -21.56
N SER A 84 20.96 -13.54 -20.82
CA SER A 84 19.66 -13.15 -21.34
C SER A 84 19.68 -11.64 -21.64
N LYS A 85 19.55 -11.30 -22.93
CA LYS A 85 19.32 -9.92 -23.40
C LYS A 85 17.87 -9.53 -23.09
N ALA A 86 17.48 -9.59 -21.83
CA ALA A 86 16.24 -8.99 -21.39
C ALA A 86 16.46 -7.48 -21.40
N THR A 87 15.79 -6.78 -22.31
CA THR A 87 15.66 -5.33 -22.23
C THR A 87 15.03 -5.04 -20.88
N LYS A 88 15.77 -4.42 -19.96
CA LYS A 88 15.18 -3.93 -18.71
C LYS A 88 14.15 -2.88 -19.11
N THR A 89 12.87 -3.23 -19.05
CA THR A 89 11.79 -2.26 -19.21
C THR A 89 12.01 -1.18 -18.15
N GLN A 90 12.06 0.08 -18.58
CA GLN A 90 12.12 1.19 -17.63
C GLN A 90 10.80 1.19 -16.85
N ALA A 91 10.90 1.20 -15.52
CA ALA A 91 9.74 1.42 -14.68
C ALA A 91 9.23 2.85 -14.91
N SER A 92 7.91 3.00 -15.06
CA SER A 92 7.28 4.30 -15.26
C SER A 92 7.26 5.12 -13.96
N ASP A 93 7.10 4.44 -12.82
CA ASP A 93 7.05 5.05 -11.50
C ASP A 93 7.58 4.12 -10.37
N LEU A 94 7.53 4.63 -9.14
CA LEU A 94 7.98 3.91 -7.95
C LEU A 94 7.05 2.74 -7.58
N SER A 95 5.77 2.81 -7.93
CA SER A 95 4.79 1.75 -7.64
C SER A 95 5.10 0.50 -8.48
N GLU A 96 5.47 0.66 -9.75
CA GLU A 96 5.92 -0.45 -10.59
C GLU A 96 7.19 -1.10 -10.05
N THR A 97 8.12 -0.30 -9.51
CA THR A 97 9.34 -0.80 -8.87
C THR A 97 9.01 -1.64 -7.64
N VAL A 98 8.07 -1.20 -6.80
CA VAL A 98 7.57 -1.96 -5.65
C VAL A 98 6.94 -3.28 -6.10
N VAL A 99 6.01 -3.24 -7.05
CA VAL A 99 5.32 -4.44 -7.58
C VAL A 99 6.32 -5.45 -8.14
N ALA A 100 7.28 -4.99 -8.94
CA ALA A 100 8.28 -5.87 -9.54
C ALA A 100 9.15 -6.58 -8.49
N ASN A 101 9.54 -5.88 -7.41
CA ASN A 101 10.33 -6.48 -6.34
C ASN A 101 9.49 -7.36 -5.40
N ALA A 102 8.26 -6.95 -5.05
CA ALA A 102 7.34 -7.78 -4.27
C ALA A 102 7.09 -9.13 -4.95
N ARG A 103 6.75 -9.12 -6.25
CA ARG A 103 6.52 -10.34 -7.04
C ARG A 103 7.75 -11.22 -7.14
N ARG A 104 8.97 -10.66 -7.19
CA ARG A 104 10.21 -11.44 -7.16
C ARG A 104 10.42 -12.13 -5.82
N ILE A 105 10.10 -11.46 -4.71
CA ILE A 105 10.15 -12.06 -3.37
C ILE A 105 9.13 -13.20 -3.30
N GLU A 106 7.90 -12.96 -3.73
CA GLU A 106 6.82 -13.97 -3.74
C GLU A 106 7.18 -15.21 -4.55
N GLN A 107 7.75 -15.01 -5.75
CA GLN A 107 8.25 -16.10 -6.60
C GLN A 107 9.38 -16.86 -5.92
N SER A 108 10.34 -16.14 -5.31
CA SER A 108 11.46 -16.77 -4.60
C SER A 108 10.97 -17.58 -3.40
N MET A 109 10.02 -17.04 -2.62
CA MET A 109 9.38 -17.75 -1.52
C MET A 109 8.62 -18.97 -2.02
N ARG A 110 7.94 -18.88 -3.16
CA ARG A 110 7.24 -20.01 -3.76
C ARG A 110 8.21 -21.12 -4.15
N VAL A 111 9.35 -20.79 -4.75
CA VAL A 111 10.37 -21.78 -5.10
C VAL A 111 10.92 -22.46 -3.85
N LEU A 112 11.27 -21.69 -2.81
CA LEU A 112 11.78 -22.25 -1.55
C LEU A 112 10.73 -23.10 -0.82
N GLU A 113 9.46 -22.70 -0.84
CA GLU A 113 8.32 -23.47 -0.32
C GLU A 113 8.22 -24.85 -1.01
N GLU A 114 8.36 -24.89 -2.35
CA GLU A 114 8.32 -26.13 -3.11
C GLU A 114 9.58 -27.00 -2.91
N LEU A 115 10.76 -26.38 -2.86
CA LEU A 115 12.02 -27.09 -2.56
C LEU A 115 12.03 -27.69 -1.16
N ALA A 116 11.31 -27.09 -0.20
CA ALA A 116 11.17 -27.63 1.14
C ALA A 116 10.44 -29.00 1.17
N ARG A 117 9.70 -29.35 0.11
CA ARG A 117 9.04 -30.66 -0.02
C ARG A 117 9.99 -31.79 -0.41
N LEU A 118 11.22 -31.48 -0.82
CA LEU A 118 12.23 -32.49 -1.11
C LEU A 118 12.69 -33.17 0.20
N PRO A 119 12.97 -34.49 0.17
CA PRO A 119 13.58 -35.18 1.29
C PRO A 119 14.89 -34.52 1.70
N ASP A 120 15.14 -34.44 3.01
CA ASP A 120 16.37 -33.89 3.61
C ASP A 120 16.71 -32.45 3.17
N SER A 121 15.71 -31.66 2.77
CA SER A 121 15.91 -30.27 2.31
C SER A 121 16.43 -29.31 3.38
N CYS A 122 16.28 -29.66 4.66
CA CYS A 122 16.61 -28.80 5.80
C CYS A 122 15.91 -27.42 5.76
N LEU A 123 14.86 -27.28 4.95
CA LEU A 123 14.08 -26.07 4.74
C LEU A 123 12.76 -26.14 5.51
N ASP A 124 12.26 -24.99 5.96
CA ASP A 124 10.94 -24.87 6.59
C ASP A 124 9.96 -24.21 5.62
N GLY A 125 9.18 -25.04 4.91
CA GLY A 125 8.18 -24.57 3.94
C GLY A 125 7.09 -23.69 4.57
N VAL A 126 6.76 -23.91 5.85
CA VAL A 126 5.73 -23.12 6.55
C VAL A 126 6.20 -21.68 6.76
N VAL A 127 7.50 -21.47 6.98
CA VAL A 127 8.06 -20.12 7.09
C VAL A 127 8.01 -19.40 5.75
N PHE A 128 8.39 -20.05 4.65
CA PHE A 128 8.35 -19.41 3.32
C PHE A 128 6.92 -19.08 2.88
N GLU A 129 5.95 -19.95 3.19
CA GLU A 129 4.53 -19.67 3.00
C GLU A 129 4.09 -18.42 3.79
N LYS A 130 4.44 -18.33 5.08
CA LYS A 130 4.11 -17.18 5.93
C LYS A 130 4.71 -15.88 5.41
N ILE A 131 6.00 -15.88 5.03
CA ILE A 131 6.66 -14.71 4.47
C ILE A 131 5.98 -14.31 3.16
N ARG A 132 5.63 -15.26 2.30
CA ARG A 132 4.93 -14.98 1.02
C ARG A 132 3.58 -14.27 1.24
N TYR A 133 2.75 -14.75 2.17
CA TYR A 133 1.48 -14.09 2.48
C TYR A 133 1.65 -12.72 3.13
N ALA A 134 2.68 -12.54 3.97
CA ALA A 134 3.02 -11.24 4.52
C ALA A 134 3.39 -10.26 3.39
N VAL A 135 4.18 -10.69 2.42
CA VAL A 135 4.58 -9.87 1.26
C VAL A 135 3.37 -9.46 0.41
N TYR A 136 2.36 -10.31 0.19
CA TYR A 136 1.13 -9.89 -0.50
C TYR A 136 0.41 -8.73 0.20
N SER A 137 0.40 -8.77 1.53
CA SER A 137 -0.26 -7.75 2.34
C SER A 137 0.52 -6.44 2.27
N VAL A 138 1.84 -6.53 2.37
CA VAL A 138 2.77 -5.40 2.22
C VAL A 138 2.69 -4.80 0.81
N GLU A 139 2.70 -5.60 -0.26
CA GLU A 139 2.59 -5.11 -1.64
C GLU A 139 1.34 -4.23 -1.78
N LYS A 140 0.17 -4.74 -1.37
CA LYS A 140 -1.09 -4.00 -1.44
C LYS A 140 -1.05 -2.69 -0.66
N GLU A 141 -0.47 -2.70 0.55
CA GLU A 141 -0.37 -1.50 1.37
C GLU A 141 0.58 -0.44 0.77
N LEU A 142 1.79 -0.85 0.36
CA LEU A 142 2.81 0.04 -0.21
C LEU A 142 2.33 0.67 -1.51
N VAL A 143 1.82 -0.16 -2.43
CA VAL A 143 1.32 0.32 -3.73
C VAL A 143 0.19 1.31 -3.50
N GLY A 144 -0.77 0.99 -2.61
CA GLY A 144 -1.84 1.90 -2.24
C GLY A 144 -1.37 3.25 -1.72
N LYS A 145 -0.39 3.26 -0.81
CA LYS A 145 0.19 4.51 -0.29
C LYS A 145 0.88 5.32 -1.40
N LEU A 146 1.60 4.66 -2.31
CA LEU A 146 2.30 5.33 -3.41
C LEU A 146 1.33 5.94 -4.44
N VAL A 147 0.34 5.16 -4.91
CA VAL A 147 -0.59 5.66 -5.93
C VAL A 147 -1.51 6.76 -5.41
N ARG A 148 -1.76 6.80 -4.09
CA ARG A 148 -2.53 7.88 -3.45
C ARG A 148 -1.69 9.10 -3.08
N GLN A 149 -0.36 9.01 -3.11
CA GLN A 149 0.53 10.05 -2.61
C GLN A 149 0.33 11.41 -3.32
N ASP A 150 0.16 11.41 -4.64
CA ASP A 150 -0.15 12.63 -5.41
C ASP A 150 -1.47 13.24 -4.97
N LYS A 151 -2.54 12.43 -4.91
CA LYS A 151 -3.87 12.89 -4.48
C LYS A 151 -3.83 13.46 -3.06
N VAL A 152 -3.12 12.79 -2.14
CA VAL A 152 -2.93 13.23 -0.75
C VAL A 152 -2.17 14.55 -0.67
N CYS A 153 -1.11 14.73 -1.46
CA CYS A 153 -0.36 15.98 -1.51
C CYS A 153 -1.27 17.15 -1.94
N ARG A 154 -2.12 16.91 -2.95
CA ARG A 154 -3.02 17.92 -3.50
C ARG A 154 -4.12 18.36 -2.55
N LEU A 155 -4.50 17.54 -1.57
CA LEU A 155 -5.49 17.90 -0.54
C LEU A 155 -5.13 19.17 0.26
N THR A 156 -3.84 19.50 0.37
CA THR A 156 -3.35 20.66 1.13
C THR A 156 -2.77 21.77 0.25
N CYS A 157 -2.71 21.55 -1.08
CA CYS A 157 -2.17 22.54 -2.02
C CYS A 157 -3.20 23.57 -2.50
N GLY A 158 -4.48 23.23 -2.49
CA GLY A 158 -5.57 24.09 -2.99
C GLY A 158 -6.74 24.19 -2.02
N ARG A 159 -7.90 24.61 -2.54
CA ARG A 159 -9.12 24.73 -1.73
C ARG A 159 -9.79 23.37 -1.62
N TYR A 160 -10.23 23.02 -0.42
CA TYR A 160 -11.16 21.91 -0.22
C TYR A 160 -12.56 22.49 -0.05
N ILE A 161 -13.45 22.22 -0.99
CA ILE A 161 -14.79 22.82 -1.04
C ILE A 161 -15.82 21.72 -0.78
N ILE A 162 -16.68 21.92 0.22
CA ILE A 162 -17.85 21.07 0.45
C ILE A 162 -19.07 21.80 -0.08
N THR A 163 -19.83 21.14 -0.97
CA THR A 163 -21.09 21.66 -1.50
C THR A 163 -22.12 20.53 -1.64
N ASP A 164 -23.40 20.86 -1.54
CA ASP A 164 -24.51 19.97 -1.86
C ASP A 164 -25.14 20.28 -3.23
N SER A 165 -24.59 21.21 -4.00
CA SER A 165 -25.07 21.59 -5.33
C SER A 165 -23.95 21.55 -6.38
N ILE A 166 -24.29 21.14 -7.60
CA ILE A 166 -23.35 21.18 -8.73
C ILE A 166 -23.19 22.61 -9.23
N ASP A 167 -24.25 23.43 -9.11
CA ASP A 167 -24.26 24.83 -9.57
C ASP A 167 -23.33 25.73 -8.73
N ASP A 168 -22.96 25.29 -7.52
CA ASP A 168 -22.01 25.99 -6.66
C ASP A 168 -20.55 25.65 -6.99
N PHE A 169 -20.31 24.86 -8.04
CA PHE A 169 -18.95 24.60 -8.51
C PHE A 169 -18.35 25.94 -8.97
N PRO A 170 -17.18 26.34 -8.43
CA PRO A 170 -16.54 27.57 -8.86
C PRO A 170 -16.34 27.58 -10.38
N ASP A 171 -16.67 28.69 -11.03
CA ASP A 171 -16.48 28.88 -12.49
C ASP A 171 -15.04 28.59 -12.95
N ALA A 172 -14.07 28.77 -12.04
CA ALA A 172 -12.67 28.42 -12.25
C ALA A 172 -12.21 27.37 -11.23
N LEU A 173 -12.38 26.10 -11.60
CA LEU A 173 -11.73 24.98 -10.93
C LEU A 173 -10.30 24.82 -11.42
N SER A 174 -9.37 24.70 -10.46
CA SER A 174 -7.97 24.37 -10.76
C SER A 174 -7.68 22.89 -10.51
N SER A 175 -6.58 22.40 -11.07
CA SER A 175 -6.08 21.05 -10.79
C SER A 175 -5.66 20.86 -9.33
N GLY A 176 -5.50 21.92 -8.55
CA GLY A 176 -5.20 21.84 -7.11
C GLY A 176 -6.42 21.77 -6.21
N ASP A 177 -7.62 22.06 -6.72
CA ASP A 177 -8.84 22.09 -5.92
C ASP A 177 -9.39 20.67 -5.66
N VAL A 178 -10.14 20.55 -4.56
CA VAL A 178 -10.84 19.34 -4.14
C VAL A 178 -12.30 19.70 -3.91
N ILE A 179 -13.21 18.96 -4.52
CA ILE A 179 -14.64 19.10 -4.33
C ILE A 179 -15.17 17.86 -3.63
N GLN A 180 -15.83 18.07 -2.51
CA GLN A 180 -16.64 17.06 -1.86
C GLN A 180 -18.12 17.36 -2.10
N LEU A 181 -18.82 16.45 -2.79
CA LEU A 181 -20.26 16.53 -2.95
C LEU A 181 -20.96 15.89 -1.75
N SER A 182 -21.71 16.69 -1.00
CA SER A 182 -22.50 16.28 0.16
C SER A 182 -23.91 15.84 -0.27
N PRO A 183 -24.48 14.77 0.33
CA PRO A 183 -25.85 14.35 0.03
C PRO A 183 -26.92 15.37 0.43
N GLY A 184 -26.64 16.21 1.43
CA GLY A 184 -27.61 17.17 1.97
C GLY A 184 -28.93 16.49 2.33
N ALA A 185 -30.05 17.18 2.12
CA ALA A 185 -31.40 16.64 2.37
C ALA A 185 -31.97 15.82 1.20
N SER A 186 -31.16 15.47 0.19
CA SER A 186 -31.66 14.87 -1.05
C SER A 186 -31.91 13.35 -0.92
N LYS A 187 -32.80 12.82 -1.76
CA LYS A 187 -32.97 11.37 -1.87
C LYS A 187 -31.71 10.76 -2.46
N ARG A 188 -31.34 9.56 -1.99
CA ARG A 188 -30.14 8.83 -2.46
C ARG A 188 -30.09 8.66 -3.98
N SER A 189 -31.23 8.41 -4.64
CA SER A 189 -31.33 8.30 -6.10
C SER A 189 -31.03 9.61 -6.83
N ASP A 190 -31.44 10.74 -6.25
CA ASP A 190 -31.21 12.06 -6.83
C ASP A 190 -29.76 12.48 -6.60
N PHE A 191 -29.20 12.17 -5.43
CA PHE A 191 -27.79 12.35 -5.17
C PHE A 191 -26.91 11.55 -6.13
N TRP A 192 -27.21 10.26 -6.37
CA TRP A 192 -26.46 9.45 -7.33
C TRP A 192 -26.44 10.07 -8.73
N ARG A 193 -27.58 10.56 -9.22
CA ARG A 193 -27.67 11.23 -10.53
C ARG A 193 -26.81 12.48 -10.56
N ARG A 194 -26.89 13.33 -9.53
CA ARG A 194 -26.08 14.54 -9.40
C ARG A 194 -24.59 14.25 -9.30
N ALA A 195 -24.20 13.27 -8.48
CA ALA A 195 -22.81 12.84 -8.33
C ALA A 195 -22.23 12.32 -9.66
N THR A 196 -23.03 11.60 -10.45
CA THR A 196 -22.63 11.12 -11.78
C THR A 196 -22.41 12.30 -12.74
N GLU A 197 -23.34 13.26 -12.77
CA GLU A 197 -23.23 14.44 -13.62
C GLU A 197 -22.01 15.31 -13.26
N ALA A 198 -21.82 15.59 -11.96
CA ALA A 198 -20.67 16.32 -11.45
C ALA A 198 -19.33 15.64 -11.79
N GLY A 199 -19.28 14.30 -11.66
CA GLY A 199 -18.10 13.50 -11.99
C GLY A 199 -17.69 13.63 -13.45
N GLU A 200 -18.65 13.72 -14.38
CA GLU A 200 -18.36 13.92 -15.81
C GLU A 200 -17.95 15.36 -16.12
N GLN A 201 -18.58 16.38 -15.51
CA GLN A 201 -18.22 17.78 -15.72
C GLN A 201 -16.77 18.10 -15.32
N ARG A 202 -16.26 17.46 -14.25
CA ARG A 202 -14.91 17.73 -13.71
C ARG A 202 -13.78 16.91 -14.36
N LYS A 203 -14.09 15.93 -15.22
CA LYS A 203 -13.13 14.93 -15.73
C LYS A 203 -11.87 15.53 -16.37
N ASN A 204 -11.96 16.75 -16.90
CA ASN A 204 -10.86 17.45 -17.58
C ASN A 204 -10.26 18.62 -16.77
N THR A 205 -10.77 18.92 -15.58
CA THR A 205 -10.25 20.04 -14.76
C THR A 205 -9.04 19.63 -13.92
N GLY A 206 -8.83 18.31 -13.78
CA GLY A 206 -7.85 17.73 -12.87
C GLY A 206 -8.29 17.76 -11.41
N THR A 207 -9.34 18.50 -11.02
CA THR A 207 -9.86 18.63 -9.64
C THR A 207 -10.19 17.28 -9.02
N LEU A 208 -9.81 17.04 -7.76
CA LEU A 208 -10.19 15.82 -7.05
C LEU A 208 -11.67 15.85 -6.68
N PHE A 209 -12.35 14.73 -6.86
CA PHE A 209 -13.77 14.60 -6.56
C PHE A 209 -14.04 13.53 -5.51
N ILE A 210 -14.61 13.97 -4.39
CA ILE A 210 -14.89 13.18 -3.21
C ILE A 210 -16.40 13.10 -3.01
N ILE A 211 -16.89 11.91 -2.66
CA ILE A 211 -18.30 11.71 -2.29
C ILE A 211 -18.42 11.72 -0.77
N GLY A 212 -19.33 12.54 -0.23
CA GLY A 212 -19.68 12.50 1.19
C GLY A 212 -20.60 11.34 1.52
N GLU A 213 -20.34 10.65 2.64
CA GLU A 213 -21.16 9.64 3.33
C GLU A 213 -21.43 8.33 2.56
N TYR A 214 -21.83 8.40 1.29
CA TYR A 214 -22.29 7.28 0.49
C TYR A 214 -21.15 6.56 -0.23
N ILE A 215 -20.54 5.62 0.48
CA ILE A 215 -19.44 4.76 0.03
C ILE A 215 -19.79 4.00 -1.27
N ASP A 216 -21.00 3.45 -1.35
CA ASP A 216 -21.48 2.72 -2.52
C ASP A 216 -21.54 3.59 -3.78
N ILE A 217 -21.99 4.84 -3.64
CA ILE A 217 -22.04 5.79 -4.76
C ILE A 217 -20.63 6.15 -5.18
N ALA A 218 -19.71 6.42 -4.23
CA ALA A 218 -18.30 6.68 -4.51
C ALA A 218 -17.64 5.56 -5.35
N VAL A 219 -17.95 4.30 -5.02
CA VAL A 219 -17.48 3.13 -5.76
C VAL A 219 -18.10 3.08 -7.16
N VAL A 220 -19.42 3.19 -7.26
CA VAL A 220 -20.15 3.05 -8.54
C VAL A 220 -19.70 4.07 -9.58
N ILE A 221 -19.49 5.33 -9.16
CA ILE A 221 -19.08 6.40 -10.08
C ILE A 221 -17.56 6.53 -10.24
N LYS A 222 -16.78 5.70 -9.53
CA LYS A 222 -15.30 5.78 -9.48
C LYS A 222 -14.80 7.18 -9.09
N ALA A 223 -15.34 7.71 -7.99
CA ALA A 223 -14.85 8.96 -7.41
C ALA A 223 -13.36 8.83 -7.00
N ASP A 224 -12.65 9.95 -6.80
CA ASP A 224 -11.27 9.89 -6.30
C ASP A 224 -11.18 9.44 -4.85
N GLY A 225 -12.29 9.52 -4.12
CA GLY A 225 -12.40 9.07 -2.76
C GLY A 225 -13.77 9.29 -2.15
N VAL A 226 -13.87 8.94 -0.88
CA VAL A 226 -15.05 9.13 -0.04
C VAL A 226 -14.66 9.84 1.24
N ALA A 227 -15.51 10.75 1.72
CA ALA A 227 -15.40 11.35 3.04
C ALA A 227 -16.51 10.79 3.94
N ILE A 228 -16.13 10.20 5.06
CA ILE A 228 -17.04 9.55 6.02
C ILE A 228 -16.91 10.19 7.41
N GLY A 229 -17.79 9.84 8.35
CA GLY A 229 -17.76 10.33 9.73
C GLY A 229 -18.20 9.27 10.75
N GLY A 230 -18.44 9.67 12.01
CA GLY A 230 -18.69 8.76 13.14
C GLY A 230 -19.81 7.74 12.97
N GLU A 231 -20.87 8.09 12.22
CA GLU A 231 -22.02 7.20 11.98
C GLU A 231 -21.83 6.26 10.76
N SER A 232 -20.67 6.31 10.11
CA SER A 232 -20.36 5.50 8.92
C SER A 232 -19.76 4.13 9.26
N LEU A 233 -19.58 3.28 8.24
CA LEU A 233 -18.80 2.05 8.40
C LEU A 233 -17.36 2.36 8.84
N PRO A 234 -16.71 1.49 9.64
CA PRO A 234 -15.32 1.69 10.04
C PRO A 234 -14.39 1.84 8.82
N PRO A 235 -13.38 2.74 8.87
CA PRO A 235 -12.49 2.98 7.73
C PRO A 235 -11.81 1.72 7.17
N SER A 236 -11.47 0.77 8.04
CA SER A 236 -10.89 -0.52 7.66
C SER A 236 -11.82 -1.36 6.77
N VAL A 237 -13.13 -1.32 7.03
CA VAL A 237 -14.16 -1.98 6.21
C VAL A 237 -14.33 -1.23 4.90
N VAL A 238 -14.39 0.10 4.94
CA VAL A 238 -14.52 0.96 3.74
C VAL A 238 -13.35 0.73 2.78
N ARG A 239 -12.12 0.62 3.28
CA ARG A 239 -10.94 0.30 2.46
C ARG A 239 -11.06 -1.01 1.69
N GLY A 240 -11.82 -1.98 2.19
CA GLY A 240 -12.08 -3.24 1.49
C GLY A 240 -13.05 -3.12 0.30
N LEU A 241 -13.85 -2.04 0.26
CA LEU A 241 -14.84 -1.78 -0.80
C LEU A 241 -14.29 -0.90 -1.92
N LEU A 242 -13.31 -0.06 -1.62
CA LEU A 242 -12.73 0.90 -2.55
C LEU A 242 -11.58 0.29 -3.38
N ASP A 243 -11.37 0.89 -4.55
CA ASP A 243 -10.16 0.66 -5.34
C ASP A 243 -8.91 1.19 -4.60
N ILE A 244 -7.75 0.60 -4.93
CA ILE A 244 -6.49 0.84 -4.23
C ILE A 244 -6.02 2.30 -4.29
N ASP A 245 -6.45 3.06 -5.29
CA ASP A 245 -6.08 4.45 -5.53
C ASP A 245 -7.11 5.48 -5.01
N GLN A 246 -8.24 5.02 -4.47
CA GLN A 246 -9.27 5.91 -3.92
C GLN A 246 -8.92 6.36 -2.50
N LEU A 247 -9.18 7.62 -2.18
CA LEU A 247 -8.94 8.21 -0.87
C LEU A 247 -10.07 7.90 0.12
N ILE A 248 -9.73 7.83 1.40
CA ILE A 248 -10.68 7.85 2.52
C ILE A 248 -10.38 9.07 3.39
N GLY A 249 -11.29 10.03 3.39
CA GLY A 249 -11.32 11.14 4.33
C GLY A 249 -12.21 10.83 5.51
N TYR A 250 -11.86 11.33 6.70
CA TYR A 250 -12.68 11.18 7.90
C TYR A 250 -12.96 12.54 8.55
N ALA A 251 -14.23 12.90 8.67
CA ALA A 251 -14.70 14.06 9.40
C ALA A 251 -14.67 13.76 10.91
N ALA A 252 -13.66 14.30 11.59
CA ALA A 252 -13.45 14.09 13.02
C ALA A 252 -14.00 15.26 13.83
N GLU A 253 -14.77 14.95 14.88
CA GLU A 253 -15.35 15.94 15.78
C GLU A 253 -14.58 16.05 17.12
N SER A 254 -13.70 15.08 17.39
CA SER A 254 -12.88 15.05 18.60
C SER A 254 -11.45 14.57 18.34
N VAL A 255 -10.56 14.85 19.31
CA VAL A 255 -9.18 14.35 19.26
C VAL A 255 -9.13 12.82 19.28
N THR A 256 -10.03 12.19 20.04
CA THR A 256 -10.10 10.73 20.15
C THR A 256 -10.48 10.11 18.81
N GLU A 257 -11.53 10.61 18.17
CA GLU A 257 -11.95 10.13 16.85
C GLU A 257 -10.87 10.30 15.79
N ALA A 258 -10.17 11.44 15.79
CA ALA A 258 -9.07 11.69 14.86
C ALA A 258 -7.95 10.63 14.98
N LEU A 259 -7.57 10.28 16.21
CA LEU A 259 -6.54 9.27 16.47
C LEU A 259 -7.02 7.85 16.09
N GLU A 260 -8.27 7.52 16.39
CA GLU A 260 -8.87 6.22 16.02
C GLU A 260 -9.01 6.08 14.50
N ALA A 261 -9.38 7.15 13.81
CA ALA A 261 -9.48 7.19 12.36
C ALA A 261 -8.11 7.03 11.69
N GLU A 262 -7.06 7.72 12.17
CA GLU A 262 -5.68 7.53 11.69
C GLU A 262 -5.23 6.08 11.88
N ALA A 263 -5.44 5.52 13.07
CA ALA A 263 -5.09 4.12 13.36
C ALA A 263 -5.87 3.12 12.47
N SER A 264 -7.06 3.50 12.02
CA SER A 264 -7.89 2.70 11.10
C SER A 264 -7.50 2.84 9.63
N GLY A 265 -6.51 3.68 9.30
CA GLY A 265 -5.92 3.77 7.96
C GLY A 265 -6.63 4.72 6.99
N VAL A 266 -7.26 5.79 7.51
CA VAL A 266 -7.75 6.89 6.66
C VAL A 266 -6.58 7.65 6.04
N ASP A 267 -6.78 8.26 4.87
CA ASP A 267 -5.72 8.97 4.16
C ASP A 267 -5.61 10.44 4.61
N TYR A 268 -6.70 11.04 5.12
CA TYR A 268 -6.72 12.41 5.65
C TYR A 268 -7.87 12.63 6.62
N LEU A 269 -7.76 13.69 7.43
CA LEU A 269 -8.81 14.15 8.34
C LEU A 269 -9.44 15.45 7.85
N LEU A 270 -10.73 15.59 8.10
CA LEU A 270 -11.49 16.83 7.95
C LEU A 270 -11.89 17.32 9.34
N CYS A 271 -11.50 18.55 9.70
CA CYS A 271 -11.92 19.15 10.96
C CYS A 271 -11.84 20.69 10.93
N PRO A 272 -12.59 21.39 11.82
CA PRO A 272 -12.49 22.84 11.96
C PRO A 272 -11.10 23.28 12.47
N ASP A 273 -10.74 24.54 12.22
CA ASP A 273 -9.44 25.11 12.63
C ASP A 273 -9.16 24.97 14.13
N THR A 274 -10.21 25.03 14.96
CA THR A 274 -10.11 24.86 16.41
C THR A 274 -9.56 23.50 16.80
N LEU A 275 -9.99 22.42 16.14
CA LEU A 275 -9.53 21.06 16.39
C LEU A 275 -8.18 20.79 15.70
N LYS A 276 -7.97 21.33 14.49
CA LYS A 276 -6.72 21.20 13.74
C LYS A 276 -5.50 21.63 14.55
N ASN A 277 -5.58 22.77 15.23
CA ASN A 277 -4.48 23.28 16.06
C ASN A 277 -4.10 22.33 17.21
N VAL A 278 -5.07 21.59 17.76
CA VAL A 278 -4.84 20.60 18.82
C VAL A 278 -4.21 19.31 18.28
N LEU A 279 -4.48 18.99 17.01
CA LEU A 279 -4.04 17.75 16.36
C LEU A 279 -2.68 17.85 15.65
N ALA A 280 -2.19 19.06 15.36
CA ALA A 280 -1.00 19.30 14.52
C ALA A 280 0.26 18.52 14.91
N ASN A 281 0.42 18.15 16.19
CA ASN A 281 1.57 17.36 16.69
C ASN A 281 1.21 15.93 17.13
N LYS A 282 -0.01 15.48 16.85
CA LYS A 282 -0.54 14.18 17.30
C LYS A 282 -0.87 13.23 16.15
N ILE A 283 -0.99 13.76 14.93
CA ILE A 283 -1.42 13.05 13.73
C ILE A 283 -0.32 13.16 12.67
N ASN A 284 -0.08 12.08 11.94
CA ASN A 284 0.94 11.98 10.88
C ASN A 284 0.35 11.99 9.47
N ILE A 285 -0.97 12.10 9.35
CA ILE A 285 -1.69 12.26 8.08
C ILE A 285 -2.17 13.71 7.90
N PRO A 286 -2.46 14.16 6.66
CA PRO A 286 -2.92 15.52 6.43
C PRO A 286 -4.24 15.85 7.15
N ILE A 287 -4.30 17.06 7.71
CA ILE A 287 -5.50 17.62 8.32
C ILE A 287 -5.97 18.79 7.47
N VAL A 288 -7.16 18.60 6.89
CA VAL A 288 -7.79 19.55 5.96
C VAL A 288 -8.92 20.28 6.68
N THR A 289 -8.96 21.59 6.51
CA THR A 289 -10.09 22.41 6.99
C THR A 289 -10.90 22.83 5.78
N PRO A 290 -12.13 22.33 5.62
CA PRO A 290 -12.92 22.60 4.44
C PRO A 290 -13.43 24.04 4.41
N HIS A 291 -13.49 24.62 3.21
CA HIS A 291 -14.29 25.79 2.92
C HIS A 291 -15.73 25.34 2.66
N LEU A 292 -16.65 25.76 3.51
CA LEU A 292 -18.08 25.58 3.27
C LEU A 292 -18.51 26.60 2.21
N SER A 293 -19.07 26.15 1.09
CA SER A 293 -19.79 27.07 0.22
C SER A 293 -21.03 27.54 0.98
N GLU A 294 -21.15 28.84 1.22
CA GLU A 294 -22.37 29.40 1.81
C GLU A 294 -23.55 29.08 0.89
N SER A 295 -24.42 28.17 1.33
CA SER A 295 -25.69 27.89 0.68
C SER A 295 -26.48 29.20 0.59
N ARG A 296 -26.77 29.67 -0.62
CA ARG A 296 -27.68 30.81 -0.84
C ARG A 296 -29.14 30.40 -0.71
#